data_AF-A0A7S1ZC85-F1
#
_entry.id   AF-A0A7S1ZC85-F1
#
_cell.length_a   1.000
_cell.length_b   1.000
_cell.length_c   1.000
_cell.angle_alpha   90.00
_cell.angle_beta   90.00
_cell.angle_gamma   90.00
#
_symmetry.space_group_name_H-M   'P 1'
#
loop_
_entity.id
_entity.type
_entity.pdbx_description
1 polymer ?
#
loop_
_entity_poly.entity_id
_entity_poly.type
_entity_poly.pdbx_seq_one_letter_code
_entity_poly.pdbx_strand_id
1 'polypeptide(L)'
;ITLRGSDGKDYVFLLKGHEDLRQDERVMQLFGLVNALLARDRRTNNHNLNIQRYAIAPLSHNAGVVGWVPHCDTLHSLIRDYRESKKIPLNMENREMMKLTPNYDLLTVMQKVEVFSEALDRTVGKGN
;
A
#
# COMPACT_ATOMS: atom_id res chain seq x y z
N ILE A 1 15.85 -12.06 0.07
CA ILE A 1 17.31 -12.30 0.05
C ILE A 1 17.94 -11.38 1.09
N THR A 2 18.86 -11.87 1.91
CA THR A 2 19.58 -11.05 2.89
C THR A 2 21.05 -11.07 2.56
N LEU A 3 21.68 -9.89 2.48
CA LEU A 3 23.10 -9.73 2.18
C LEU A 3 23.78 -9.04 3.37
N ARG A 4 24.90 -9.57 3.83
CA ARG A 4 25.68 -8.95 4.89
C ARG A 4 26.71 -7.98 4.31
N GLY A 5 26.59 -6.71 4.68
CA GLY A 5 27.53 -5.67 4.29
C GLY A 5 28.89 -5.83 4.99
N SER A 6 29.92 -5.22 4.41
CA SER A 6 31.25 -5.12 5.04
C SER A 6 31.24 -4.26 6.31
N ASP A 7 30.21 -3.44 6.49
CA ASP A 7 29.90 -2.72 7.73
C ASP A 7 29.31 -3.63 8.83
N GLY A 8 29.15 -4.93 8.55
CA GLY A 8 28.63 -5.93 9.47
C GLY A 8 27.10 -5.95 9.59
N LYS A 9 26.37 -5.13 8.83
CA LYS A 9 24.91 -5.06 8.87
C LYS A 9 24.25 -5.96 7.83
N ASP A 10 23.07 -6.46 8.17
CA ASP A 10 22.26 -7.26 7.25
C ASP A 10 21.30 -6.36 6.47
N TYR A 11 21.33 -6.47 5.15
CA TYR A 11 20.48 -5.76 4.22
C TYR A 11 19.50 -6.75 3.57
N VAL A 12 18.22 -6.56 3.84
CA VAL A 12 17.16 -7.42 3.31
C VAL A 12 16.60 -6.83 2.02
N PHE A 13 16.43 -7.68 1.02
CA PHE A 13 15.88 -7.33 -0.29
C PHE A 13 14.78 -8.31 -0.69
N LEU A 14 13.74 -7.78 -1.32
CA LEU A 14 12.76 -8.53 -2.10
C LEU A 14 13.30 -8.69 -3.53
N LEU A 15 13.45 -9.93 -3.99
CA LEU A 15 13.76 -10.22 -5.39
C LEU A 15 12.44 -10.30 -6.16
N LYS A 16 12.29 -9.46 -7.19
CA LYS A 16 11.16 -9.49 -8.11
C LYS A 16 11.64 -10.03 -9.46
N GLY A 17 10.97 -11.06 -9.94
CA GLY A 17 11.16 -11.62 -11.28
C GLY A 17 9.93 -11.37 -12.14
N HIS A 18 10.13 -11.39 -13.46
CA HIS A 18 9.13 -11.05 -14.48
C HIS A 18 8.54 -9.63 -14.36
N GLU A 19 9.29 -8.71 -13.76
CA GLU A 19 8.87 -7.32 -13.56
C GLU A 19 10.04 -6.38 -13.87
N ASP A 20 9.78 -5.34 -14.67
CA ASP A 20 10.75 -4.31 -15.02
C ASP A 20 10.71 -3.17 -13.99
N LEU A 21 11.70 -3.14 -13.10
CA LEU A 21 11.74 -2.17 -11.98
C LEU A 21 12.29 -0.79 -12.37
N ARG A 22 12.60 -0.54 -13.65
CA ARG A 22 13.12 0.76 -14.08
C ARG A 22 12.13 1.89 -13.84
N GLN A 23 10.83 1.62 -13.99
CA GLN A 23 9.80 2.62 -13.71
C GLN A 23 9.79 2.97 -12.22
N ASP A 24 9.78 1.98 -11.33
CA ASP A 24 9.83 2.19 -9.89
C ASP A 24 11.10 2.94 -9.45
N GLU A 25 12.26 2.61 -10.04
CA GLU A 25 13.52 3.31 -9.79
C GLU A 25 13.39 4.82 -10.09
N ARG A 26 12.79 5.17 -11.24
CA ARG A 26 12.55 6.58 -11.61
C ARG A 26 11.57 7.27 -10.69
N VAL A 27 10.54 6.57 -10.22
CA VAL A 27 9.60 7.10 -9.22
C VAL A 27 10.31 7.37 -7.89
N MET A 28 11.21 6.49 -7.45
CA MET A 28 12.01 6.73 -6.23
C MET A 28 12.96 7.93 -6.37
N GLN A 29 13.52 8.17 -7.56
CA GLN A 29 14.30 9.38 -7.86
C GLN A 29 13.42 10.64 -7.80
N LEU A 30 12.24 10.60 -8.40
CA LEU A 30 11.27 11.69 -8.36
C LEU A 30 10.86 12.03 -6.92
N PHE A 31 10.57 11.02 -6.08
CA PHE A 31 10.29 11.25 -4.66
C PHE A 31 11.47 11.88 -3.93
N GLY A 32 12.71 11.58 -4.34
CA GLY A 32 13.90 12.25 -3.81
C GLY A 32 13.90 13.75 -4.11
N LEU A 33 13.54 14.12 -5.34
CA LEU A 33 13.36 15.52 -5.73
C LEU A 33 12.22 16.18 -4.96
N VAL A 34 11.07 15.53 -4.83
CA VAL A 34 9.92 16.06 -4.06
C VAL A 34 10.32 16.34 -2.62
N ASN A 35 11.00 15.41 -1.95
CA ASN A 35 11.46 15.60 -0.57
C ASN A 35 12.44 16.78 -0.46
N ALA A 36 13.33 16.96 -1.44
CA ALA A 36 14.24 18.11 -1.47
C ALA A 36 13.49 19.45 -1.63
N LEU A 37 12.42 19.48 -2.44
CA LEU A 37 11.57 20.66 -2.59
C LEU A 37 10.79 20.96 -1.31
N LEU A 38 10.22 19.94 -0.66
CA LEU A 38 9.49 20.07 0.61
C LEU A 38 10.40 20.57 1.75
N ALA A 39 11.65 20.13 1.79
CA ALA A 39 12.62 20.61 2.78
C ALA A 39 13.09 22.04 2.51
N ARG A 40 13.07 22.50 1.25
CA ARG A 40 13.52 23.85 0.88
C ARG A 40 12.46 24.93 1.11
N ASP A 41 11.17 24.62 0.95
CA ASP A 41 10.09 25.61 1.15
C ASP A 41 9.86 25.86 2.65
N ARG A 42 9.94 27.13 3.05
CA ARG A 42 9.78 27.59 4.45
C ARG A 42 8.43 27.17 5.06
N ARG A 43 7.38 27.03 4.24
CA ARG A 43 6.04 26.62 4.68
C ARG A 43 6.00 25.15 5.05
N THR A 44 6.76 24.30 4.38
CA THR A 44 6.70 22.84 4.54
C THR A 44 7.84 22.27 5.38
N ASN A 45 9.01 22.94 5.43
CA ASN A 45 10.20 22.44 6.11
C ASN A 45 9.96 22.14 7.61
N ASN A 46 9.12 22.92 8.27
CA ASN A 46 8.84 22.73 9.71
C ASN A 46 7.81 21.63 10.01
N HIS A 47 7.28 20.95 8.99
CA HIS A 47 6.20 19.95 9.13
C HIS A 47 6.68 18.49 8.96
N ASN A 48 7.99 18.26 8.82
CA ASN A 48 8.58 16.93 8.63
C ASN A 48 7.92 16.13 7.48
N LEU A 49 7.56 16.81 6.39
CA LEU A 49 6.94 16.19 5.24
C LEU A 49 8.01 15.48 4.40
N ASN A 50 7.96 14.16 4.37
CA ASN A 50 8.90 13.34 3.62
C ASN A 50 8.22 12.08 3.11
N ILE A 51 8.29 11.84 1.80
CA ILE A 51 7.86 10.59 1.21
C ILE A 51 8.90 9.53 1.55
N GLN A 52 8.48 8.45 2.22
CA GLN A 52 9.35 7.33 2.52
C GLN A 52 9.79 6.66 1.22
N ARG A 53 11.10 6.60 0.99
CA ARG A 53 11.72 5.96 -0.18
C ARG A 53 12.39 4.66 0.24
N TYR A 54 12.53 3.75 -0.71
CA TYR A 54 13.27 2.51 -0.56
C TYR A 54 14.19 2.29 -1.76
N ALA A 55 15.23 1.47 -1.56
CA ALA A 55 16.20 1.19 -2.60
C ALA A 55 15.58 0.31 -3.69
N ILE A 56 15.92 0.57 -4.95
CA ILE A 56 15.52 -0.25 -6.09
C ILE A 56 16.74 -0.39 -6.97
N ALA A 57 17.06 -1.63 -7.37
CA ALA A 57 18.12 -1.91 -8.33
C ALA A 57 17.58 -2.88 -9.39
N PRO A 58 17.29 -2.40 -10.61
CA PRO A 58 17.03 -3.26 -11.75
C PRO A 58 18.28 -4.10 -12.03
N LEU A 59 18.10 -5.41 -12.23
CA LEU A 59 19.19 -6.34 -12.54
C LEU A 59 19.17 -6.75 -14.02
N SER A 60 17.98 -6.79 -14.62
CA SER A 60 17.74 -7.04 -16.05
C SER A 60 16.47 -6.31 -16.49
N HIS A 61 16.04 -6.53 -17.74
CA HIS A 61 14.77 -6.02 -18.26
C HIS A 61 13.53 -6.72 -17.65
N ASN A 62 13.71 -7.78 -16.87
CA ASN A 62 12.62 -8.58 -16.31
C ASN A 62 12.86 -8.99 -14.86
N ALA A 63 13.89 -8.47 -14.20
CA ALA A 63 14.18 -8.80 -12.82
C ALA A 63 14.90 -7.65 -12.13
N GLY A 64 14.72 -7.57 -10.82
CA GLY A 64 15.43 -6.62 -9.98
C GLY A 64 15.19 -6.86 -8.50
N VAL A 65 15.85 -6.05 -7.67
CA VAL A 65 15.70 -6.11 -6.22
C VAL A 65 15.12 -4.82 -5.68
N VAL A 66 14.29 -4.96 -4.66
CA VAL A 66 13.70 -3.87 -3.89
C VAL A 66 14.18 -4.00 -2.44
N GLY A 67 14.72 -2.93 -1.88
CA GLY A 67 15.12 -2.87 -0.48
C GLY A 67 13.91 -3.09 0.42
N TRP A 68 14.04 -4.00 1.38
CA TRP A 68 12.97 -4.28 2.34
C TRP A 68 12.76 -3.08 3.26
N VAL A 69 11.50 -2.72 3.48
CA VAL A 69 11.14 -1.67 4.45
C VAL A 69 10.79 -2.35 5.77
N PRO A 70 11.61 -2.18 6.83
CA PRO A 70 11.32 -2.79 8.11
C PRO A 70 10.15 -2.07 8.81
N HIS A 71 9.52 -2.76 9.76
CA HIS A 71 8.45 -2.20 10.61
C HIS A 71 7.27 -1.61 9.82
N CYS A 72 6.91 -2.25 8.71
CA CYS A 72 5.78 -1.82 7.88
C CYS A 72 4.90 -3.03 7.58
N ASP A 73 3.59 -2.78 7.63
CA ASP A 73 2.56 -3.73 7.22
C ASP A 73 1.68 -3.10 6.14
N THR A 74 1.14 -3.93 5.26
CA THR A 74 0.12 -3.45 4.33
C THR A 74 -1.15 -3.11 5.11
N LEU A 75 -1.90 -2.10 4.65
CA LEU A 75 -3.20 -1.77 5.23
C LEU A 75 -4.14 -3.00 5.27
N HIS A 76 -4.08 -3.86 4.24
CA HIS A 76 -4.82 -5.11 4.20
C HIS A 76 -4.46 -6.04 5.35
N SER A 77 -3.16 -6.26 5.62
CA SER A 77 -2.70 -7.07 6.75
C SER A 77 -3.22 -6.51 8.07
N LEU A 78 -3.07 -5.19 8.30
CA LEU A 78 -3.54 -4.54 9.52
C LEU A 78 -5.05 -4.71 9.73
N ILE A 79 -5.86 -4.51 8.68
CA ILE A 79 -7.31 -4.68 8.73
C ILE A 79 -7.67 -6.15 8.99
N ARG A 80 -7.01 -7.09 8.31
CA ARG A 80 -7.26 -8.53 8.48
C ARG A 80 -6.99 -8.96 9.91
N ASP A 81 -5.83 -8.61 10.45
CA ASP A 81 -5.40 -9.06 11.77
C ASP A 81 -6.30 -8.42 12.86
N TYR A 82 -6.67 -7.14 12.71
CA TYR A 82 -7.66 -6.49 13.58
C TYR A 82 -9.01 -7.20 13.55
N ARG A 83 -9.56 -7.45 12.34
CA ARG A 83 -10.86 -8.09 12.18
C ARG A 83 -10.88 -9.52 12.70
N GLU A 84 -9.82 -10.29 12.49
CA GLU A 84 -9.66 -11.63 13.03
C GLU A 84 -9.69 -11.63 14.56
N SER A 85 -9.02 -10.67 15.20
CA SER A 85 -9.03 -10.50 16.66
C SER A 85 -10.42 -10.18 17.21
N LYS A 86 -11.26 -9.49 16.42
CA LYS A 86 -12.65 -9.12 16.76
C LYS A 86 -13.69 -10.09 16.23
N LYS A 87 -13.28 -11.18 15.57
CA LYS A 87 -14.17 -12.16 14.91
C LYS A 87 -15.10 -11.53 13.86
N ILE A 88 -14.63 -10.47 13.20
CA ILE A 88 -15.30 -9.81 12.08
C ILE A 88 -14.82 -10.47 10.77
N PRO A 89 -15.72 -10.89 9.87
CA PRO A 89 -15.33 -11.36 8.54
C PRO A 89 -14.61 -10.28 7.72
N LEU A 90 -13.51 -10.66 7.04
CA LEU A 90 -12.73 -9.71 6.23
C LEU A 90 -13.54 -9.08 5.09
N ASN A 91 -14.49 -9.83 4.52
CA ASN A 91 -15.34 -9.38 3.42
C ASN A 91 -16.77 -9.00 3.88
N MET A 92 -16.93 -8.53 5.12
CA MET A 92 -18.24 -8.16 5.70
C MET A 92 -19.02 -7.20 4.79
N GLU A 93 -18.39 -6.15 4.28
CA GLU A 93 -19.00 -5.16 3.38
C GLU A 93 -19.52 -5.82 2.11
N ASN A 94 -18.71 -6.68 1.50
CA ASN A 94 -19.11 -7.42 0.30
C ASN A 94 -20.28 -8.37 0.58
N ARG A 95 -20.31 -9.00 1.76
CA ARG A 95 -21.45 -9.83 2.18
C ARG A 95 -22.72 -9.02 2.34
N GLU A 96 -22.66 -7.81 2.90
CA GLU A 96 -23.84 -6.93 2.98
C GLU A 96 -24.32 -6.49 1.60
N MET A 97 -23.41 -6.14 0.69
CA MET A 97 -23.76 -5.82 -0.71
C MET A 97 -24.44 -7.00 -1.42
N MET A 98 -23.89 -8.22 -1.27
CA MET A 98 -24.43 -9.43 -1.90
C MET A 98 -25.82 -9.84 -1.39
N LYS A 99 -26.18 -9.46 -0.15
CA LYS A 99 -27.54 -9.66 0.38
C LYS A 99 -28.56 -8.76 -0.32
N LEU A 100 -28.16 -7.55 -0.71
CA LEU A 100 -29.02 -6.60 -1.42
C LEU A 100 -29.18 -6.99 -2.89
N THR A 101 -28.09 -7.43 -3.51
CA THR A 101 -28.08 -7.84 -4.92
C THR A 101 -27.03 -8.92 -5.18
N PRO A 102 -27.40 -10.08 -5.74
CA PRO A 102 -26.42 -11.11 -6.09
C PRO A 102 -25.54 -10.73 -7.28
N ASN A 103 -25.97 -9.77 -8.12
CA ASN A 103 -25.29 -9.39 -9.36
C ASN A 103 -24.87 -7.91 -9.35
N TYR A 104 -24.04 -7.52 -8.37
CA TYR A 104 -23.56 -6.14 -8.23
C TYR A 104 -22.89 -5.61 -9.51
N ASP A 105 -22.13 -6.43 -10.22
CA ASP A 105 -21.34 -6.01 -11.38
C ASP A 105 -22.20 -5.53 -12.56
N LEU A 106 -23.41 -6.08 -12.70
CA LEU A 106 -24.36 -5.78 -13.78
C LEU A 106 -25.19 -4.52 -13.52
N LEU A 107 -25.06 -3.91 -12.34
CA LEU A 107 -25.83 -2.73 -11.97
C LEU A 107 -25.35 -1.47 -12.70
N THR A 108 -26.29 -0.56 -12.94
CA THR A 108 -25.98 0.81 -13.35
C THR A 108 -25.22 1.55 -12.24
N VAL A 109 -24.56 2.66 -12.59
CA VAL A 109 -23.79 3.46 -11.61
C VAL A 109 -24.65 3.89 -10.42
N MET A 110 -25.87 4.38 -10.68
CA MET A 110 -26.77 4.83 -9.60
C MET A 110 -27.16 3.70 -8.65
N GLN A 111 -27.44 2.52 -9.19
CA GLN A 111 -27.77 1.34 -8.38
C GLN A 111 -26.55 0.85 -7.58
N LYS A 112 -25.33 0.93 -8.15
CA LYS A 112 -24.09 0.60 -7.40
C LYS A 112 -23.90 1.55 -6.21
N VAL A 113 -24.14 2.85 -6.40
CA VAL A 113 -24.05 3.85 -5.33
C VAL A 113 -25.05 3.56 -4.21
N GLU A 114 -26.29 3.20 -4.56
CA GLU A 114 -27.32 2.84 -3.57
C GLU A 114 -26.91 1.63 -2.75
N VAL A 115 -26.50 0.53 -3.41
CA VAL A 115 -26.06 -0.71 -2.75
C VAL A 115 -24.81 -0.48 -1.90
N PHE A 116 -23.87 0.32 -2.38
CA PHE A 116 -22.66 0.66 -1.65
C PHE A 116 -22.96 1.48 -0.39
N SER A 117 -23.82 2.50 -0.51
CA SER A 117 -24.20 3.37 0.62
C SER A 117 -24.92 2.57 1.70
N GLU A 118 -25.86 1.70 1.30
CA GLU A 118 -26.58 0.84 2.24
C GLU A 118 -25.64 -0.16 2.95
N ALA A 119 -24.68 -0.75 2.24
CA ALA A 119 -23.68 -1.62 2.86
C ALA A 119 -22.73 -0.85 3.80
N LEU A 120 -22.39 0.39 3.45
CA LEU A 120 -21.57 1.28 4.28
C LEU A 120 -22.29 1.64 5.58
N ASP A 121 -23.58 2.00 5.53
CA ASP A 121 -24.35 2.33 6.74
C ASP A 121 -24.52 1.14 7.69
N ARG A 122 -24.50 -0.08 7.14
CA ARG A 122 -24.59 -1.34 7.91
C ARG A 122 -23.26 -1.81 8.46
N THR A 123 -22.13 -1.26 8.02
CA THR A 123 -20.79 -1.69 8.43
C THR A 123 -20.03 -0.56 9.11
N VAL A 124 -19.52 -0.81 10.32
CA VAL A 124 -18.87 0.25 11.08
C VAL A 124 -17.36 0.25 10.82
N GLY A 125 -16.88 1.27 10.12
CA GLY A 125 -15.45 1.56 9.96
C GLY A 125 -14.85 2.24 11.20
N LYS A 126 -14.87 1.57 12.37
CA LYS A 126 -14.15 2.10 13.54
C LYS A 126 -12.67 1.74 13.45
N GLY A 127 -11.87 2.60 12.83
CA GLY A 127 -10.51 2.82 13.31
C GLY A 127 -10.64 3.62 14.59
N ASN A 128 -10.17 3.09 15.71
CA ASN A 128 -10.07 3.90 16.94
C ASN A 128 -9.23 5.15 16.69
#